data_AF-A0A1J5KSS4-F1
#
_entry.id   AF-A0A1J5KSS4-F1
#
_cell.length_a   1.000
_cell.length_b   1.000
_cell.length_c   1.000
_cell.angle_alpha   90.00
_cell.angle_beta   90.00
_cell.angle_gamma   90.00
#
_symmetry.space_group_name_H-M   'P 1'
#
loop_
_entity.id
_entity.type
_entity.pdbx_description
1 polymer ?
#
loop_
_entity_poly.entity_id
_entity_poly.type
_entity_poly.pdbx_seq_one_letter_code
_entity_poly.pdbx_strand_id
1 'polypeptide(L)'
;MNSFYKTIKGEETLFKIKKKSEIGFWQYQILGLFSYFVNKSSDYLIITDRRILIVIKDEIVNNLQYEDFSKIKYNSISGILSFQNTLNKTKNLSLKKLRLTYEEIQLLKKKLDV
;
A
#
# COMPACT_ATOMS: atom_id res chain seq x y z
N MET A 1 -8.62 -16.20 2.50
CA MET A 1 -7.20 -15.78 2.58
C MET A 1 -6.92 -14.82 1.44
N ASN A 2 -6.49 -13.59 1.72
CA ASN A 2 -6.28 -12.58 0.66
C ASN A 2 -5.22 -13.05 -0.35
N SER A 3 -5.50 -12.85 -1.64
CA SER A 3 -4.69 -13.38 -2.76
C SER A 3 -3.20 -13.02 -2.65
N PHE A 4 -2.89 -11.84 -2.09
CA PHE A 4 -1.53 -11.34 -1.93
C PHE A 4 -0.63 -12.17 -1.00
N TYR A 5 -1.18 -12.97 -0.08
CA TYR A 5 -0.34 -13.77 0.82
C TYR A 5 0.55 -14.76 0.08
N LYS A 6 0.09 -15.26 -1.09
CA LYS A 6 0.92 -16.13 -1.95
C LYS A 6 2.09 -15.36 -2.56
N THR A 7 1.91 -14.09 -2.89
CA THR A 7 2.90 -13.24 -3.56
C THR A 7 4.09 -12.90 -2.66
N ILE A 8 3.85 -12.72 -1.36
CA ILE A 8 4.88 -12.37 -0.36
C ILE A 8 5.27 -13.56 0.53
N LYS A 9 4.89 -14.78 0.15
CA LYS A 9 5.18 -15.97 0.95
C LYS A 9 6.68 -16.19 1.02
N GLY A 10 7.23 -16.26 2.24
CA GLY A 10 8.66 -16.43 2.48
C GLY A 10 9.47 -15.13 2.43
N GLU A 11 8.80 -13.98 2.36
CA GLU A 11 9.41 -12.66 2.48
C GLU A 11 9.14 -12.07 3.87
N GLU A 12 10.11 -11.34 4.41
CA GLU A 12 9.95 -10.67 5.70
C GLU A 12 9.17 -9.38 5.51
N THR A 13 8.06 -9.20 6.22
CA THR A 13 7.29 -7.95 6.16
C THR A 13 7.96 -6.88 7.03
N LEU A 14 8.61 -5.90 6.39
CA LEU A 14 9.28 -4.79 7.08
C LEU A 14 8.31 -3.68 7.47
N PHE A 15 7.29 -3.43 6.65
CA PHE A 15 6.26 -2.43 6.92
C PHE A 15 4.92 -2.83 6.33
N LYS A 16 3.83 -2.53 7.05
CA LYS A 16 2.47 -2.81 6.60
C LYS A 16 1.47 -1.80 7.12
N ILE A 17 0.66 -1.25 6.22
CA ILE A 17 -0.55 -0.52 6.54
C ILE A 17 -1.73 -1.32 6.00
N LYS A 18 -2.79 -1.46 6.81
CA LYS A 18 -4.07 -2.05 6.42
C LYS A 18 -5.15 -1.00 6.65
N LYS A 19 -5.91 -0.69 5.61
CA LYS A 19 -7.06 0.22 5.66
C LYS A 19 -8.32 -0.50 5.19
N LYS A 20 -9.49 -0.11 5.73
CA LYS A 20 -10.75 -0.50 5.08
C LYS A 20 -10.82 0.20 3.73
N SER A 21 -11.11 -0.54 2.67
CA SER A 21 -11.33 0.04 1.36
C SER A 21 -12.54 0.96 1.40
N GLU A 22 -12.59 1.97 0.54
CA GLU A 22 -13.79 2.78 0.41
C GLU A 22 -14.86 2.12 -0.45
N ILE A 23 -16.11 2.38 -0.05
CA ILE A 23 -17.30 2.07 -0.84
C ILE A 23 -17.43 3.19 -1.87
N GLY A 24 -17.56 2.82 -3.15
CA GLY A 24 -17.80 3.81 -4.20
C GLY A 24 -19.18 4.47 -4.01
N PHE A 25 -19.32 5.73 -4.42
CA PHE A 25 -20.58 6.48 -4.34
C PHE A 25 -21.78 5.68 -4.90
N TRP A 26 -21.59 5.01 -6.04
CA TRP A 26 -22.61 4.14 -6.64
C TRP A 26 -23.02 2.96 -5.77
N GLN A 27 -22.08 2.34 -5.06
CA GLN A 27 -22.35 1.22 -4.16
C GLN A 27 -23.11 1.70 -2.92
N TYR A 28 -22.82 2.92 -2.44
CA TYR A 28 -23.60 3.57 -1.38
C TYR A 28 -25.04 3.86 -1.82
N GLN A 29 -25.24 4.36 -3.04
CA GLN A 29 -26.58 4.66 -3.57
C GLN A 29 -27.46 3.40 -3.70
N ILE A 30 -26.87 2.28 -4.11
CA ILE A 30 -27.60 1.02 -4.31
C ILE A 30 -27.89 0.32 -2.97
N LEU A 31 -26.94 0.35 -2.01
CA LEU A 31 -27.02 -0.44 -0.79
C LEU A 31 -27.46 0.37 0.46
N GLY A 32 -27.60 1.70 0.35
CA GLY A 32 -28.03 2.56 1.46
C GLY A 32 -27.23 2.33 2.74
N LEU A 33 -27.91 2.30 3.90
CA LEU A 33 -27.30 2.02 5.21
C LEU A 33 -26.68 0.61 5.32
N PHE A 34 -27.07 -0.35 4.46
CA PHE A 34 -26.49 -1.70 4.46
C PHE A 34 -25.09 -1.73 3.86
N SER A 35 -24.70 -0.72 3.09
CA SER A 35 -23.35 -0.57 2.55
C SER A 35 -22.26 -0.72 3.64
N TYR A 36 -22.53 -0.21 4.85
CA TYR A 36 -21.63 -0.28 6.01
C TYR A 36 -21.31 -1.72 6.46
N PHE A 37 -22.25 -2.66 6.23
CA PHE A 37 -22.09 -4.09 6.57
C PHE A 37 -21.52 -4.91 5.41
N VAL A 38 -21.61 -4.41 4.18
CA VAL A 38 -21.22 -5.13 2.96
C VAL A 38 -19.73 -4.94 2.64
N ASN A 39 -19.13 -3.80 3.00
CA ASN A 39 -17.75 -3.54 2.64
C ASN A 39 -16.74 -4.14 3.62
N LYS A 40 -16.39 -5.40 3.37
CA LYS A 40 -15.35 -6.13 4.11
C LYS A 40 -13.96 -6.02 3.47
N SER A 41 -13.86 -5.37 2.30
CA SER A 41 -12.61 -5.30 1.56
C SER A 41 -11.59 -4.37 2.22
N SER A 42 -10.31 -4.68 2.03
CA SER A 42 -9.21 -3.92 2.61
C SER A 42 -8.19 -3.49 1.58
N ASP A 43 -7.65 -2.31 1.78
CA ASP A 43 -6.51 -1.76 1.07
C ASP A 43 -5.25 -1.99 1.91
N TYR A 44 -4.14 -2.30 1.25
CA TYR A 44 -2.87 -2.56 1.90
C TYR A 44 -1.72 -1.85 1.20
N LEU A 45 -0.83 -1.29 1.99
CA LEU A 45 0.57 -1.07 1.60
C LEU A 45 1.41 -2.08 2.35
N ILE A 46 2.18 -2.88 1.63
CA ILE A 46 3.10 -3.85 2.22
C ILE A 46 4.48 -3.60 1.63
N ILE A 47 5.47 -3.42 2.47
CA ILE A 47 6.88 -3.38 2.08
C ILE A 47 7.54 -4.57 2.76
N THR A 48 7.98 -5.54 1.96
CA THR A 48 8.78 -6.68 2.42
C THR A 48 10.25 -6.37 2.24
N ASP A 49 11.15 -7.27 2.62
CA ASP A 49 12.59 -7.26 2.32
C ASP A 49 12.94 -7.28 0.82
N ARG A 50 11.96 -7.55 -0.07
CA ARG A 50 12.20 -7.69 -1.53
C ARG A 50 11.33 -6.81 -2.41
N ARG A 51 10.15 -6.41 -1.93
CA ARG A 51 9.16 -5.73 -2.77
C ARG A 51 8.26 -4.77 -2.02
N ILE A 52 7.65 -3.87 -2.80
CA ILE A 52 6.54 -3.03 -2.40
C ILE A 52 5.28 -3.56 -3.11
N LEU A 53 4.25 -3.81 -2.33
CA LEU A 53 2.94 -4.29 -2.78
C LEU A 53 1.86 -3.28 -2.39
N ILE A 54 1.04 -2.89 -3.36
CA ILE A 54 -0.20 -2.15 -3.12
C ILE A 54 -1.36 -3.06 -3.48
N VAL A 55 -2.25 -3.26 -2.51
CA VAL A 55 -3.50 -4.00 -2.68
C VAL A 55 -4.65 -3.03 -2.48
N ILE A 56 -5.61 -2.98 -3.40
CA ILE A 56 -6.82 -2.16 -3.28
C ILE A 56 -8.01 -3.08 -3.47
N LYS A 57 -8.99 -3.02 -2.56
CA LYS A 57 -10.17 -3.90 -2.56
C LYS A 57 -9.78 -5.39 -2.70
N ASP A 58 -8.77 -5.80 -1.95
CA ASP A 58 -8.18 -7.16 -1.98
C ASP A 58 -7.51 -7.60 -3.30
N GLU A 59 -7.39 -6.71 -4.29
CA GLU A 59 -6.68 -6.95 -5.56
C GLU A 59 -5.29 -6.31 -5.57
N ILE A 60 -4.29 -7.03 -6.09
CA ILE A 60 -2.92 -6.49 -6.23
C ILE A 60 -2.88 -5.51 -7.41
N VAL A 61 -2.65 -4.23 -7.11
CA VAL A 61 -2.59 -3.17 -8.13
C VAL A 61 -1.14 -2.83 -8.48
N ASN A 62 -0.22 -3.00 -7.52
CA ASN A 62 1.22 -2.83 -7.75
C ASN A 62 1.98 -3.95 -7.03
N ASN A 63 2.99 -4.48 -7.72
CA ASN A 63 3.92 -5.49 -7.22
C ASN A 63 5.30 -5.17 -7.81
N LEU A 64 6.11 -4.45 -7.05
CA LEU A 64 7.36 -3.86 -7.53
C LEU A 64 8.51 -4.32 -6.66
N GLN A 65 9.49 -4.98 -7.27
CA GLN A 65 10.74 -5.33 -6.60
C GLN A 65 11.67 -4.13 -6.50
N TYR A 66 12.47 -4.10 -5.43
CA TYR A 66 13.48 -3.08 -5.19
C TYR A 66 14.78 -3.75 -4.74
N GLU A 67 15.90 -3.02 -4.84
CA GLU A 67 17.22 -3.57 -4.51
C GLU A 67 17.57 -3.44 -3.02
N ASP A 68 17.32 -2.27 -2.44
CA ASP A 68 17.73 -1.93 -1.07
C ASP A 68 16.65 -1.12 -0.35
N PHE A 69 16.23 -1.61 0.83
CA PHE A 69 15.17 -1.00 1.64
C PHE A 69 15.60 0.36 2.17
N SER A 70 16.88 0.52 2.52
CA SER A 70 17.42 1.77 3.07
C SER A 70 17.37 2.93 2.08
N LYS A 71 17.25 2.62 0.78
CA LYS A 71 17.15 3.61 -0.30
C LYS A 71 15.71 3.97 -0.65
N ILE A 72 14.72 3.38 0.02
CA ILE A 72 13.32 3.75 -0.18
C ILE A 72 13.04 5.05 0.55
N LYS A 73 12.64 6.08 -0.19
CA LYS A 73 12.31 7.41 0.36
C LYS A 73 10.85 7.74 0.13
N TYR A 74 10.23 8.36 1.13
CA TYR A 74 8.84 8.81 1.02
C TYR A 74 8.75 10.33 1.11
N ASN A 75 8.17 10.95 0.09
CA ASN A 75 7.85 12.37 0.09
C ASN A 75 6.38 12.57 0.52
N SER A 76 6.18 13.06 1.75
CA SER A 76 4.83 13.28 2.31
C SER A 76 4.05 14.41 1.65
N ILE A 77 4.71 15.36 0.99
CA ILE A 77 4.05 16.48 0.28
C ILE A 77 3.44 15.96 -1.02
N SER A 78 4.18 15.18 -1.79
CA SER A 78 3.71 14.64 -3.08
C SER A 78 2.97 13.30 -2.94
N GLY A 79 3.15 12.60 -1.83
CA GLY A 79 2.62 11.25 -1.60
C GLY A 79 3.32 10.20 -2.47
N ILE A 80 4.58 10.42 -2.82
CA ILE A 80 5.36 9.55 -3.72
C ILE A 80 6.42 8.79 -2.92
N LEU A 81 6.51 7.49 -3.20
CA LEU A 81 7.55 6.59 -2.72
C LEU A 81 8.57 6.36 -3.85
N SER A 82 9.82 6.74 -3.61
CA SER A 82 10.93 6.65 -4.56
C SER A 82 11.91 5.56 -4.12
N PHE A 83 12.33 4.71 -5.05
CA PHE A 83 13.21 3.56 -4.76
C PHE A 83 14.02 3.16 -5.99
N GLN A 84 15.09 2.38 -5.79
CA GLN A 84 15.83 1.75 -6.88
C GLN A 84 15.27 0.36 -7.15
N ASN A 85 14.94 0.08 -8.41
CA ASN A 85 14.56 -1.27 -8.82
C ASN A 85 15.81 -2.17 -8.99
N THR A 86 15.60 -3.44 -9.30
CA THR A 86 16.68 -4.44 -9.54
C THR A 86 17.58 -4.14 -10.74
N LEU A 87 17.29 -3.09 -11.53
CA LEU A 87 18.10 -2.61 -12.65
C LEU A 87 18.81 -1.29 -12.30
N ASN A 88 18.87 -0.92 -11.03
CA ASN A 88 19.43 0.32 -10.48
C ASN A 88 18.77 1.60 -11.06
N LYS A 89 17.56 1.48 -11.59
CA LYS A 89 16.78 2.63 -12.08
C LYS A 89 15.87 3.14 -10.97
N THR A 90 15.88 4.45 -10.77
CA THR A 90 14.93 5.11 -9.87
C THR A 90 13.51 4.94 -10.39
N LYS A 91 12.62 4.48 -9.53
CA LYS A 91 11.19 4.35 -9.76
C LYS A 91 10.43 5.14 -8.72
N ASN A 92 9.30 5.68 -9.15
CA ASN A 92 8.39 6.46 -8.31
C ASN A 92 7.03 5.75 -8.29
N LEU A 93 6.48 5.58 -7.11
CA LEU A 93 5.17 4.97 -6.87
C LEU A 93 4.31 5.96 -6.09
N SER A 94 3.17 6.35 -6.66
CA SER A 94 2.21 7.21 -5.97
C SER A 94 1.38 6.40 -4.97
N LEU A 95 1.39 6.83 -3.70
CA LEU A 95 0.57 6.24 -2.64
C LEU A 95 -0.80 6.94 -2.49
N LYS A 96 -1.11 7.94 -3.33
CA LYS A 96 -2.36 8.72 -3.23
C LYS A 96 -3.63 7.85 -3.27
N LYS A 97 -3.61 6.73 -4.00
CA LYS A 97 -4.74 5.80 -4.07
C LYS A 97 -5.11 5.18 -2.72
N LEU A 98 -4.14 5.05 -1.81
CA LEU A 98 -4.35 4.50 -0.47
C LEU A 98 -4.97 5.50 0.50
N ARG A 99 -4.92 6.81 0.18
CA ARG A 99 -5.49 7.89 1.01
C ARG A 99 -5.04 7.77 2.46
N LEU A 100 -3.72 7.70 2.63
CA LEU A 100 -3.10 7.56 3.94
C LEU A 100 -3.48 8.75 4.82
N THR A 101 -3.88 8.44 6.05
CA THR A 101 -4.13 9.41 7.12
C THR A 101 -2.83 10.06 7.56
N TYR A 102 -2.93 11.16 8.33
CA TYR A 102 -1.75 11.83 8.85
C TYR A 102 -0.90 10.89 9.72
N GLU A 103 -1.53 10.10 10.59
CA GLU A 103 -0.87 9.15 11.47
C GLU A 103 -0.13 8.08 10.67
N GLU A 104 -0.76 7.53 9.63
CA GLU A 104 -0.14 6.55 8.72
C GLU A 104 1.05 7.14 7.95
N ILE A 105 0.95 8.40 7.53
CA ILE A 105 2.04 9.15 6.90
C ILE A 105 3.20 9.31 7.89
N GLN A 106 2.94 9.65 9.15
CA GLN A 106 4.00 9.77 10.17
C GLN A 106 4.66 8.42 10.46
N LEU A 107 3.90 7.33 10.52
CA LEU A 107 4.44 5.98 10.69
C LEU A 107 5.34 5.58 9.51
N LEU A 108 4.91 5.86 8.28
CA LEU A 108 5.69 5.61 7.08
C LEU A 108 6.99 6.42 7.07
N LYS A 109 6.93 7.70 7.43
CA LYS A 109 8.12 8.55 7.58
C LYS A 109 9.08 7.98 8.62
N LYS A 110 8.61 7.68 9.83
CA LYS A 110 9.46 7.13 10.90
C LYS A 110 10.16 5.82 10.49
N LYS A 111 9.56 5.04 9.60
CA LYS A 111 10.13 3.77 9.15
C LYS A 111 11.12 3.92 7.98
N LEU A 112 10.99 4.95 7.16
CA LEU A 112 11.76 5.16 5.92
C LEU A 112 12.77 6.32 6.00
N ASP A 113 12.50 7.35 6.79
CA ASP A 113 13.50 8.35 7.20
C ASP A 113 14.27 7.77 8.40
N VAL A 114 15.43 7.16 8.12
CA VAL A 114 16.51 6.98 9.10
C VAL A 114 17.60 7.99 8.77
#